data_AF-A0A8B8CF90-F1
#
_entry.id   AF-A0A8B8CF90-F1
#
_cell.length_a   1.000
_cell.length_b   1.000
_cell.length_c   1.000
_cell.angle_alpha   90.00
_cell.angle_beta   90.00
_cell.angle_gamma   90.00
#
_symmetry.space_group_name_H-M   'P 1'
#
loop_
_entity.id
_entity.type
_entity.pdbx_description
1 polymer ?
#
loop_
_entity_poly.entity_id
_entity_poly.type
_entity_poly.pdbx_seq_one_letter_code
_entity_poly.pdbx_strand_id
1 'polypeptide(L)'
;MSPSSNVNAAGSTIERLCDDQKCKGYLMNTIINFGDFLEEDVINSAEEHAAKSDLVLALGTTLQVSPANSLVESGQTPTRLVICNRQVTDYDQTCLELDEKGETLGSRVFGDCDKLMREVMRRILPKEERVKWEEDRSVRMLTYDTQRKL
;
A
#
# COMPACT_ATOMS: atom_id res chain seq x y z
N MET A 1 -23.52 39.14 -12.94
CA MET A 1 -23.29 38.32 -11.73
C MET A 1 -22.49 37.12 -12.17
N SER A 2 -21.18 37.21 -12.03
CA SER A 2 -20.23 36.17 -12.41
C SER A 2 -20.29 35.05 -11.37
N PRO A 3 -20.22 33.76 -11.75
CA PRO A 3 -20.02 32.71 -10.76
C PRO A 3 -18.56 32.74 -10.31
N SER A 4 -18.37 32.97 -9.02
CA SER A 4 -17.08 32.89 -8.34
C SER A 4 -16.57 31.45 -8.39
N SER A 5 -15.65 31.16 -9.32
CA SER A 5 -14.87 29.93 -9.31
C SER A 5 -13.85 30.01 -8.17
N ASN A 6 -14.16 29.34 -7.05
CA ASN A 6 -13.19 29.05 -6.00
C ASN A 6 -12.14 28.07 -6.55
N VAL A 7 -11.01 28.61 -6.99
CA VAL A 7 -9.81 27.84 -7.34
C VAL A 7 -8.87 27.83 -6.13
N ASN A 8 -9.20 27.01 -5.13
CA ASN A 8 -8.20 26.63 -4.12
C ASN A 8 -7.66 25.26 -4.51
N ALA A 9 -6.67 25.26 -5.41
CA ALA A 9 -5.81 24.12 -5.68
C ALA A 9 -4.41 24.67 -5.96
N ALA A 10 -3.70 25.02 -4.89
CA ALA A 10 -2.27 25.30 -4.94
C ALA A 10 -1.51 23.96 -4.95
N GLY A 11 -1.67 23.19 -6.03
CA GLY A 11 -0.92 21.97 -6.31
C GLY A 11 0.11 22.24 -7.43
N SER A 12 1.34 21.80 -7.23
CA SER A 12 2.54 22.16 -8.01
C SER A 12 2.36 22.08 -9.54
N THR A 13 2.45 23.23 -10.22
CA THR A 13 2.47 23.33 -11.68
C THR A 13 3.76 22.74 -12.25
N ILE A 14 3.73 21.51 -12.75
CA ILE A 14 4.68 21.03 -13.76
C ILE A 14 3.96 21.19 -15.10
N GLU A 15 4.34 22.20 -15.88
CA GLU A 15 3.64 22.68 -17.09
C GLU A 15 3.71 21.69 -18.27
N ARG A 16 3.21 20.47 -18.10
CA ARG A 16 2.96 19.56 -19.22
C ARG A 16 1.61 19.91 -19.83
N LEU A 17 1.57 20.10 -21.14
CA LEU A 17 0.35 20.33 -21.89
C LEU A 17 -0.08 19.05 -22.61
N CYS A 18 -1.38 18.90 -22.82
CA CYS A 18 -1.94 17.86 -23.68
C CYS A 18 -1.36 17.99 -25.10
N ASP A 19 -0.94 16.86 -25.66
CA ASP A 19 -0.36 16.78 -27.00
C ASP A 19 -1.41 16.99 -28.10
N ASP A 20 -2.68 16.66 -27.84
CA ASP A 20 -3.82 16.98 -28.71
C ASP A 20 -3.86 18.50 -29.00
N GLN A 21 -3.72 18.80 -30.30
CA GLN A 21 -3.73 20.15 -30.85
C GLN A 21 -5.02 20.93 -30.55
N LYS A 22 -6.14 20.23 -30.32
CA LYS A 22 -7.43 20.85 -29.99
C LYS A 22 -7.64 21.08 -28.50
N CYS A 23 -6.90 20.37 -27.64
CA CYS A 23 -7.02 20.50 -26.18
C CYS A 23 -5.99 21.51 -25.64
N LYS A 24 -4.69 21.21 -25.79
CA LYS A 24 -3.57 21.98 -25.21
C LYS A 24 -3.74 22.35 -23.72
N GLY A 25 -4.61 21.66 -22.98
CA GLY A 25 -4.84 21.90 -21.56
C GLY A 25 -3.67 21.42 -20.71
N TYR A 26 -3.57 21.92 -19.47
CA TYR A 26 -2.58 21.45 -18.51
C TYR A 26 -2.90 20.01 -18.08
N LEU A 27 -1.88 19.14 -18.10
CA LEU A 27 -1.98 17.79 -17.56
C LEU A 27 -1.85 17.85 -16.04
N MET A 28 -2.89 17.38 -15.36
CA MET A 28 -2.84 17.15 -13.92
C MET A 28 -2.20 15.80 -13.64
N ASN A 29 -1.35 15.71 -12.62
CA ASN A 29 -0.86 14.41 -12.15
C ASN A 29 -1.96 13.69 -11.36
N THR A 30 -1.95 12.36 -11.39
CA THR A 30 -2.84 11.52 -10.57
C THR A 30 -2.22 11.21 -9.22
N ILE A 31 -1.20 11.99 -8.80
CA ILE A 31 -0.49 11.79 -7.53
C ILE A 31 -1.22 12.61 -6.48
N ILE A 32 -1.49 12.00 -5.34
CA ILE A 32 -2.11 12.64 -4.19
C ILE A 32 -1.00 13.26 -3.35
N ASN A 33 -1.04 14.58 -3.16
CA ASN A 33 -0.09 15.31 -2.33
C ASN A 33 -0.60 15.42 -0.90
N PHE A 34 0.28 15.84 0.02
CA PHE A 34 -0.15 16.12 1.38
C PHE A 34 -1.20 17.23 1.41
N GLY A 35 -2.35 16.94 2.02
CA GLY A 35 -3.49 17.86 2.10
C GLY A 35 -4.51 17.67 0.98
N ASP A 36 -4.21 16.89 -0.05
CA ASP A 36 -5.20 16.48 -1.04
C ASP A 36 -6.16 15.44 -0.43
N PHE A 37 -7.40 15.43 -0.88
CA PHE A 37 -8.35 14.39 -0.52
C PHE A 37 -8.02 13.10 -1.28
N LEU A 38 -8.06 11.97 -0.56
CA LEU A 38 -8.15 10.67 -1.21
C LEU A 38 -9.49 10.55 -1.93
N GLU A 39 -9.51 9.82 -3.04
CA GLU A 39 -10.74 9.42 -3.70
C GLU A 39 -11.63 8.62 -2.73
N GLU A 40 -12.88 9.04 -2.54
CA GLU A 40 -13.79 8.45 -1.54
C GLU A 40 -13.98 6.94 -1.76
N ASP A 41 -14.15 6.50 -3.00
CA ASP A 41 -14.34 5.09 -3.34
C ASP A 41 -13.11 4.24 -2.95
N VAL A 42 -11.89 4.81 -3.06
CA VAL A 42 -10.65 4.12 -2.72
C VAL A 42 -10.54 3.94 -1.20
N ILE A 43 -10.78 4.99 -0.42
CA ILE A 43 -10.68 4.90 1.04
C ILE A 43 -11.82 4.05 1.64
N ASN A 44 -13.05 4.20 1.15
CA ASN A 44 -14.19 3.41 1.61
C ASN A 44 -13.99 1.92 1.35
N SER A 45 -13.49 1.56 0.15
CA SER A 45 -13.17 0.17 -0.16
C SER A 45 -12.05 -0.38 0.72
N ALA A 46 -11.00 0.43 0.98
CA ALA A 46 -9.90 0.03 1.84
C ALA A 46 -10.36 -0.22 3.29
N GLU A 47 -11.21 0.65 3.84
CA GLU A 47 -11.81 0.51 5.17
C GLU A 47 -12.70 -0.73 5.25
N GLU A 48 -13.55 -0.98 4.25
CA GLU A 48 -14.42 -2.17 4.21
C GLU A 48 -13.61 -3.47 4.22
N HIS A 49 -12.53 -3.53 3.43
CA HIS A 49 -11.66 -4.70 3.40
C HIS A 49 -10.83 -4.85 4.67
N ALA A 50 -10.31 -3.74 5.21
CA ALA A 50 -9.55 -3.76 6.46
C ALA A 50 -10.42 -4.25 7.62
N ALA A 51 -11.69 -3.82 7.70
CA ALA A 51 -12.63 -4.23 8.73
C ALA A 51 -12.93 -5.74 8.75
N LYS A 52 -12.78 -6.42 7.61
CA LYS A 52 -12.99 -7.87 7.48
C LYS A 52 -11.70 -8.68 7.70
N SER A 53 -10.55 -8.02 7.80
CA SER A 53 -9.26 -8.70 7.88
C SER A 53 -9.02 -9.36 9.24
N ASP A 54 -8.40 -10.54 9.21
CA ASP A 54 -7.94 -11.31 10.37
C ASP A 54 -6.40 -11.22 10.56
N LEU A 55 -5.71 -10.59 9.61
CA LEU A 55 -4.27 -10.36 9.60
C LEU A 55 -3.94 -9.13 8.73
N VAL A 56 -3.11 -8.24 9.26
CA VAL A 56 -2.52 -7.12 8.52
C VAL A 56 -1.06 -7.41 8.21
N LEU A 57 -0.67 -7.29 6.94
CA LEU A 57 0.71 -7.42 6.48
C LEU A 57 1.21 -6.07 5.97
N ALA A 58 2.01 -5.37 6.77
CA ALA A 58 2.63 -4.11 6.41
C ALA A 58 4.03 -4.33 5.81
N LEU A 59 4.19 -4.05 4.51
CA LEU A 59 5.44 -4.22 3.77
C LEU A 59 6.00 -2.86 3.32
N GLY A 60 7.25 -2.58 3.66
CA GLY A 60 7.99 -1.43 3.13
C GLY A 60 7.43 -0.06 3.53
N THR A 61 6.74 0.01 4.67
CA THR A 61 6.11 1.24 5.18
C THR A 61 6.49 1.49 6.64
N THR A 62 6.65 2.77 7.00
CA THR A 62 6.82 3.21 8.40
C THR A 62 5.47 3.41 9.10
N LEU A 63 4.35 3.34 8.37
CA LEU A 63 2.98 3.54 8.87
C LEU A 63 2.75 4.93 9.51
N GLN A 64 3.42 5.97 9.00
CA GLN A 64 3.34 7.33 9.56
C GLN A 64 2.32 8.24 8.87
N VAL A 65 1.83 7.87 7.68
CA VAL A 65 0.98 8.73 6.87
C VAL A 65 -0.48 8.30 6.99
N SER A 66 -1.31 9.19 7.50
CA SER A 66 -2.76 9.04 7.53
C SER A 66 -3.39 9.41 6.18
N PRO A 67 -4.53 8.79 5.81
CA PRO A 67 -5.30 7.83 6.61
C PRO A 67 -4.86 6.36 6.43
N ALA A 68 -3.87 6.05 5.60
CA ALA A 68 -3.50 4.66 5.33
C ALA A 68 -3.05 3.89 6.59
N ASN A 69 -2.44 4.57 7.56
CA ASN A 69 -1.99 3.94 8.81
C ASN A 69 -3.13 3.50 9.74
N SER A 70 -4.28 4.19 9.75
CA SER A 70 -5.40 3.82 10.62
C SER A 70 -6.08 2.51 10.21
N LEU A 71 -5.84 2.04 8.99
CA LEU A 71 -6.35 0.75 8.51
C LEU A 71 -5.78 -0.45 9.27
N VAL A 72 -4.62 -0.30 9.94
CA VAL A 72 -3.95 -1.37 10.68
C VAL A 72 -4.83 -1.94 11.80
N GLU A 73 -5.59 -1.08 12.47
CA GLU A 73 -6.41 -1.45 13.63
C GLU A 73 -7.90 -1.56 13.29
N SER A 74 -8.25 -1.46 12.00
CA SER A 74 -9.65 -1.48 11.56
C SER A 74 -10.27 -2.88 11.57
N GLY A 75 -9.45 -3.94 11.55
CA GLY A 75 -9.89 -5.34 11.46
C GLY A 75 -10.30 -5.98 12.79
N GLN A 76 -10.13 -7.30 12.88
CA GLN A 76 -10.46 -8.07 14.09
C GLN A 76 -9.58 -7.67 15.27
N THR A 77 -10.16 -7.64 16.47
CA THR A 77 -9.46 -7.46 17.75
C THR A 77 -9.30 -8.80 18.47
N PRO A 78 -8.10 -9.12 19.01
CA PRO A 78 -6.88 -8.33 18.97
C PRO A 78 -6.25 -8.29 17.57
N THR A 79 -5.65 -7.15 17.22
CA THR A 79 -5.03 -6.93 15.90
C THR A 79 -3.88 -7.90 15.69
N ARG A 80 -3.95 -8.71 14.63
CA ARG A 80 -2.81 -9.53 14.18
C ARG A 80 -2.04 -8.79 13.11
N LEU A 81 -0.76 -8.50 13.38
CA LEU A 81 0.03 -7.59 12.56
C LEU A 81 1.42 -8.16 12.27
N VAL A 82 1.78 -8.25 10.99
CA VAL A 82 3.14 -8.59 10.55
C VAL A 82 3.74 -7.38 9.86
N ILE A 83 4.92 -6.96 10.31
CA ILE A 83 5.60 -5.79 9.78
C ILE A 83 6.96 -6.19 9.22
N CYS A 84 7.14 -5.95 7.92
CA CYS A 84 8.44 -6.05 7.26
C CYS A 84 8.85 -4.70 6.69
N ASN A 85 9.76 -4.05 7.39
CA ASN A 85 10.39 -2.83 6.94
C ASN A 85 11.81 -2.74 7.49
N ARG A 86 12.70 -2.03 6.79
CA ARG A 86 14.08 -1.78 7.26
C ARG A 86 14.12 -0.79 8.42
N GLN A 87 13.13 0.10 8.50
CA GLN A 87 13.02 1.13 9.52
C GLN A 87 12.02 0.73 10.60
N VAL A 88 12.16 1.31 11.79
CA VAL A 88 11.17 1.19 12.88
C VAL A 88 9.83 1.78 12.46
N THR A 89 8.76 1.29 13.09
CA THR A 89 7.40 1.77 12.87
C THR A 89 6.73 2.08 14.22
N ASP A 90 5.77 3.00 14.23
CA ASP A 90 5.02 3.32 15.45
C ASP A 90 4.16 2.14 15.93
N TYR A 91 3.95 1.13 15.07
CA TYR A 91 3.20 -0.10 15.35
C TYR A 91 4.09 -1.30 15.76
N ASP A 92 5.41 -1.09 15.94
CA ASP A 92 6.32 -2.17 16.34
C ASP A 92 5.90 -2.80 17.69
N GLN A 93 5.36 -2.00 18.62
CA GLN A 93 4.87 -2.50 19.90
C GLN A 93 3.58 -3.33 19.73
N THR A 94 2.59 -2.81 19.00
CA THR A 94 1.33 -3.52 18.69
C THR A 94 1.60 -4.87 18.01
N CYS A 95 2.57 -4.90 17.09
CA CYS A 95 3.01 -6.12 16.41
C CYS A 95 3.56 -7.20 17.34
N LEU A 96 4.10 -6.83 18.51
CA LEU A 96 4.74 -7.73 19.47
C LEU A 96 3.88 -8.02 20.70
N GLU A 97 2.65 -7.50 20.74
CA GLU A 97 1.69 -7.82 21.79
C GLU A 97 1.39 -9.32 21.83
N LEU A 98 1.01 -9.80 23.02
CA LEU A 98 0.70 -11.20 23.27
C LEU A 98 -0.81 -11.38 23.43
N ASP A 99 -1.31 -12.52 22.98
CA ASP A 99 -2.68 -12.93 23.26
C ASP A 99 -2.85 -13.46 24.69
N GLU A 100 -4.07 -13.87 25.04
CA GLU A 100 -4.41 -14.42 26.36
C GLU A 100 -3.61 -15.68 26.74
N LYS A 101 -3.03 -16.38 25.76
CA LYS A 101 -2.21 -17.59 25.95
C LYS A 101 -0.71 -17.27 26.01
N GLY A 102 -0.34 -16.00 25.83
CA GLY A 102 1.05 -15.57 25.77
C GLY A 102 1.71 -15.79 24.41
N GLU A 103 0.93 -16.04 23.35
CA GLU A 103 1.44 -16.16 21.97
C GLU A 103 1.50 -14.79 21.31
N THR A 104 2.55 -14.52 20.52
CA THR A 104 2.68 -13.24 19.81
C THR A 104 1.55 -13.06 18.79
N LEU A 105 0.86 -11.92 18.84
CA LEU A 105 -0.19 -11.53 17.88
C LEU A 105 0.37 -11.27 16.47
N GLY A 106 1.68 -11.06 16.37
CA GLY A 106 2.32 -10.63 15.14
C GLY A 106 3.78 -11.05 15.00
N SER A 107 4.47 -10.45 14.03
CA SER A 107 5.90 -10.66 13.80
C SER A 107 6.57 -9.46 13.16
N ARG A 108 7.65 -8.99 13.78
CA ARG A 108 8.45 -7.86 13.28
C ARG A 108 9.73 -8.35 12.59
N VAL A 109 9.88 -8.03 11.30
CA VAL A 109 11.03 -8.44 10.47
C VAL A 109 11.79 -7.22 9.92
N PHE A 110 12.96 -6.93 10.46
CA PHE A 110 13.86 -5.91 9.91
C PHE A 110 14.59 -6.45 8.69
N GLY A 111 14.18 -6.06 7.49
CA GLY A 111 14.81 -6.57 6.26
C GLY A 111 14.10 -6.18 4.97
N ASP A 112 14.48 -6.87 3.90
CA ASP A 112 13.95 -6.64 2.56
C ASP A 112 12.64 -7.42 2.38
N CYS A 113 11.58 -6.75 1.97
CA CYS A 113 10.27 -7.37 1.77
C CYS A 113 10.33 -8.51 0.73
N ASP A 114 11.14 -8.37 -0.31
CA ASP A 114 11.35 -9.43 -1.32
C ASP A 114 11.91 -10.72 -0.70
N LYS A 115 12.84 -10.60 0.26
CA LYS A 115 13.42 -11.77 0.94
C LYS A 115 12.38 -12.42 1.85
N LEU A 116 11.62 -11.62 2.61
CA LEU A 116 10.54 -12.13 3.44
C LEU A 116 9.50 -12.86 2.57
N MET A 117 9.00 -12.22 1.52
CA MET A 117 7.96 -12.81 0.68
C MET A 117 8.44 -14.06 -0.03
N ARG A 118 9.71 -14.14 -0.44
CA ARG A 118 10.27 -15.40 -0.97
C ARG A 118 10.25 -16.53 0.07
N GLU A 119 10.65 -16.25 1.32
CA GLU A 119 10.59 -17.27 2.39
C GLU A 119 9.16 -17.67 2.76
N VAL A 120 8.22 -16.71 2.78
CA VAL A 120 6.80 -16.98 3.00
C VAL A 120 6.27 -17.89 1.88
N MET A 121 6.49 -17.52 0.62
CA MET A 121 6.08 -18.30 -0.55
C MET A 121 6.68 -19.72 -0.53
N ARG A 122 7.93 -19.86 -0.08
CA ARG A 122 8.58 -21.18 0.06
C ARG A 122 7.87 -22.09 1.06
N ARG A 123 7.21 -21.53 2.07
CA ARG A 123 6.49 -22.27 3.13
C ARG A 123 5.03 -22.55 2.78
N ILE A 124 4.36 -21.64 2.06
CA ILE A 124 2.93 -21.77 1.75
C ILE A 124 2.66 -22.48 0.42
N LEU A 125 3.56 -22.36 -0.56
CA LEU A 125 3.36 -22.97 -1.87
C LEU A 125 3.79 -24.45 -1.86
N PRO A 126 2.99 -25.35 -2.46
CA PRO A 126 3.43 -26.71 -2.78
C PRO A 126 4.70 -26.71 -3.63
N LYS A 127 5.49 -27.78 -3.56
CA LYS A 127 6.81 -27.85 -4.21
C LYS A 127 6.73 -27.56 -5.72
N GLU A 128 5.73 -28.10 -6.40
CA GLU A 128 5.54 -27.95 -7.86
C GLU A 128 5.18 -26.50 -8.23
N GLU A 129 4.22 -25.90 -7.53
CA GLU A 129 3.82 -24.51 -7.72
C GLU A 129 4.95 -23.54 -7.38
N ARG A 130 5.77 -23.84 -6.38
CA ARG A 130 6.91 -23.02 -6.00
C ARG A 130 7.97 -22.98 -7.11
N VAL A 131 8.28 -24.10 -7.75
CA VAL A 131 9.25 -24.14 -8.87
C VAL A 131 8.76 -23.23 -9.99
N LYS A 132 7.50 -23.40 -10.40
CA LYS A 132 6.88 -22.54 -11.40
C LYS A 132 6.89 -21.06 -10.96
N TRP A 133 6.56 -20.78 -9.71
CA TRP A 133 6.57 -19.42 -9.18
C TRP A 133 7.97 -18.80 -9.27
N GLU A 134 9.04 -19.49 -8.90
CA GLU A 134 10.41 -18.95 -9.03
C GLU A 134 10.84 -18.77 -10.49
N GLU A 135 10.57 -19.74 -11.36
CA GLU A 135 10.95 -19.71 -12.78
C GLU A 135 10.24 -18.59 -13.55
N ASP A 136 8.94 -18.41 -13.30
CA ASP A 136 8.11 -17.39 -13.95
C ASP A 136 8.40 -15.97 -13.43
N ARG A 137 9.33 -15.77 -12.46
CA ARG A 137 9.59 -14.46 -11.85
C ARG A 137 9.95 -13.39 -12.87
N SER A 138 10.87 -13.70 -13.79
CA SER A 138 11.32 -12.75 -14.82
C SER A 138 10.17 -12.34 -15.74
N VAL A 139 9.29 -13.30 -16.08
CA VAL A 139 8.10 -13.06 -16.90
C VAL A 139 7.12 -12.16 -16.15
N ARG A 140 6.82 -12.45 -14.88
CA ARG A 140 5.93 -11.62 -14.05
C ARG A 140 6.44 -10.18 -13.90
N MET A 141 7.76 -10.00 -13.74
CA MET A 141 8.37 -8.67 -13.70
C MET A 141 8.17 -7.93 -15.02
N LEU A 142 8.45 -8.59 -16.16
CA LEU A 142 8.23 -7.99 -17.48
C LEU A 142 6.76 -7.64 -17.71
N THR A 143 5.83 -8.52 -17.34
CA THR A 143 4.38 -8.25 -17.42
C THR A 143 4.00 -7.04 -16.59
N TYR A 144 4.44 -6.97 -15.33
CA TYR A 144 4.19 -5.83 -14.45
C TYR A 144 4.72 -4.51 -15.06
N ASP A 145 5.96 -4.51 -15.56
CA ASP A 145 6.56 -3.33 -16.17
C ASP A 145 5.83 -2.90 -17.45
N THR A 146 5.37 -3.85 -18.26
CA THR A 146 4.60 -3.54 -19.48
C THR A 146 3.24 -2.92 -19.19
N GLN A 147 2.57 -3.36 -18.12
CA GLN A 147 1.27 -2.81 -17.70
C GLN A 147 1.40 -1.40 -17.11
N ARG A 148 2.59 -1.04 -16.62
CA ARG A 148 2.86 0.26 -15.99
C ARG A 148 3.33 1.34 -16.98
N LYS A 149 3.60 1.00 -18.24
CA LYS A 149 3.88 1.99 -19.29
C LYS A 149 2.58 2.73 -19.64
N LEU A 150 2.34 3.82 -18.92
CA LEU A 150 1.46 4.93 -19.31
C LEU A 150 2.03 5.64 -20.54
#